data_AF-A0A962YIZ0-F1
#
_entry.id   AF-A0A962YIZ0-F1
#
_cell.length_a   1.000
_cell.length_b   1.000
_cell.length_c   1.000
_cell.angle_alpha   90.00
_cell.angle_beta   90.00
_cell.angle_gamma   90.00
#
_symmetry.space_group_name_H-M   'P 1'
#
loop_
_entity.id
_entity.type
_entity.pdbx_description
1 polymer ?
#
loop_
_entity_poly.entity_id
_entity_poly.type
_entity_poly.pdbx_seq_one_letter_code
_entity_poly.pdbx_strand_id
1 'polypeptide(L)' 'MADNPFPLSKDELLQVYRTMRTIREFEERVHTEFAKGGIPGFVHLYAGEEASAAGIMIHLHDSDHIASTHRGHG' A
#
# COMPACT_ATOMS: atom_id res chain seq x y z
N MET A 1 -1.23 13.40 27.68
CA MET A 1 -1.37 12.73 26.37
C MET A 1 -0.79 11.35 26.55
N ALA A 2 -1.60 10.31 26.36
CA ALA A 2 -1.27 8.93 26.72
C ALA A 2 0.04 8.47 26.06
N ASP A 3 0.86 7.75 26.81
CA ASP A 3 2.08 7.09 26.32
C ASP A 3 1.72 6.23 25.11
N ASN A 4 2.18 6.63 23.93
CA ASN A 4 2.01 5.87 22.71
C ASN A 4 2.83 4.57 22.84
N PRO A 5 2.21 3.38 22.83
CA PRO A 5 2.93 2.12 23.02
C PRO A 5 3.69 1.69 21.76
N PHE A 6 3.55 2.43 20.65
CA PHE A 6 4.20 2.13 19.38
C PHE A 6 5.50 2.91 19.20
N PRO A 7 6.49 2.33 18.49
CA PRO A 7 7.77 2.99 18.20
C PRO A 7 7.63 4.18 17.24
N LEU A 8 6.48 4.31 16.56
CA LEU A 8 6.17 5.40 15.63
C LEU A 8 5.32 6.47 16.31
N SER A 9 5.59 7.74 16.02
CA SER A 9 4.76 8.87 16.43
C SER A 9 3.35 8.77 15.86
N LYS A 10 2.41 9.54 16.43
CA LYS A 10 1.03 9.62 15.93
C LYS A 10 0.97 10.02 14.46
N ASP A 11 1.80 10.95 14.03
CA ASP A 11 1.79 11.46 12.66
C ASP A 11 2.34 10.42 11.67
N GLU A 12 3.38 9.68 12.05
CA GLU A 12 3.88 8.54 11.29
C GLU A 12 2.80 7.45 11.17
N LEU A 13 2.14 7.07 12.27
CA LEU A 13 1.05 6.09 12.23
C LEU A 13 -0.10 6.54 11.31
N LEU A 14 -0.46 7.83 11.32
CA LEU A 14 -1.45 8.38 10.41
C LEU A 14 -0.98 8.34 8.95
N GLN A 15 0.31 8.56 8.70
CA GLN A 15 0.90 8.43 7.38
C GLN A 15 0.84 6.98 6.88
N VAL A 16 1.25 6.00 7.69
CA VAL A 16 1.15 4.56 7.34
C VAL A 16 -0.30 4.18 7.03
N TYR A 17 -1.24 4.63 7.86
CA TYR A 17 -2.67 4.37 7.63
C TYR A 17 -3.14 4.96 6.29
N ARG A 18 -2.77 6.21 5.98
CA ARG A 18 -3.14 6.86 4.71
C ARG A 18 -2.55 6.12 3.51
N THR A 19 -1.31 5.65 3.60
CA THR A 19 -0.69 4.83 2.55
C THR A 19 -1.50 3.55 2.33
N MET A 20 -1.79 2.78 3.39
CA MET A 20 -2.59 1.55 3.27
C MET A 20 -3.99 1.82 2.70
N ARG A 21 -4.66 2.91 3.12
CA ARG A 21 -5.96 3.29 2.58
C ARG A 21 -5.90 3.67 1.11
N THR A 22 -4.85 4.38 0.70
CA THR A 22 -4.63 4.76 -0.71
C THR A 22 -4.45 3.51 -1.57
N ILE A 23 -3.63 2.55 -1.13
CA ILE A 23 -3.45 1.27 -1.83
C ILE A 23 -4.80 0.54 -1.93
N ARG A 24 -5.55 0.42 -0.84
CA ARG A 24 -6.87 -0.23 -0.87
C ARG A 24 -7.83 0.41 -1.87
N GLU A 25 -7.94 1.73 -1.86
CA GLU A 25 -8.85 2.45 -2.76
C GLU A 25 -8.43 2.33 -4.23
N PHE A 26 -7.12 2.35 -4.49
CA PHE A 26 -6.58 2.06 -5.82
C PHE A 26 -6.96 0.65 -6.27
N GLU A 27 -6.75 -0.35 -5.42
CA GLU A 27 -7.04 -1.76 -5.73
C GLU A 27 -8.54 -2.02 -5.98
N GLU A 28 -9.42 -1.44 -5.17
CA GLU A 28 -10.88 -1.54 -5.36
C GLU A 28 -11.32 -0.88 -6.68
N ARG A 29 -10.67 0.25 -7.03
CA ARG A 29 -10.91 0.93 -8.31
C ARG A 29 -10.42 0.10 -9.49
N VAL A 30 -9.21 -0.45 -9.42
CA VAL A 30 -8.64 -1.33 -10.43
C VAL A 30 -9.52 -2.55 -10.64
N HIS A 31 -10.00 -3.19 -9.57
CA HIS A 31 -10.93 -4.31 -9.64
C HIS A 31 -12.20 -3.95 -10.43
N THR A 32 -12.79 -2.78 -10.13
CA THR A 32 -14.00 -2.29 -10.81
C THR A 32 -13.76 -2.05 -12.30
N GLU A 33 -12.66 -1.39 -12.66
CA GLU A 33 -12.37 -1.05 -14.06
C GLU A 33 -11.94 -2.27 -14.88
N PHE A 34 -11.26 -3.23 -14.25
CA PHE A 34 -10.98 -4.53 -14.86
C PHE A 34 -12.28 -5.30 -15.15
N ALA A 35 -13.21 -5.38 -14.18
CA ALA A 35 -14.49 -6.05 -14.37
C ALA A 35 -15.35 -5.42 -15.48
N LYS A 36 -15.19 -4.12 -15.75
CA LYS A 36 -15.84 -3.41 -16.86
C LYS A 36 -15.14 -3.61 -18.21
N GLY A 37 -13.97 -4.28 -18.25
CA GLY A 37 -13.15 -4.42 -19.45
C GLY A 37 -12.36 -3.17 -19.82
N GLY A 38 -12.26 -2.17 -18.93
CA GLY A 38 -11.48 -0.96 -19.15
C GLY A 38 -9.96 -1.17 -19.02
N ILE A 39 -9.55 -2.29 -18.41
CA ILE A 39 -8.15 -2.70 -18.26
C ILE A 39 -7.97 -4.03 -19.00
N PRO A 40 -7.17 -4.07 -20.08
CA PRO A 40 -6.93 -5.31 -20.82
C PRO A 40 -5.93 -6.22 -20.10
N GLY A 41 -6.00 -7.53 -20.37
CA GLY A 41 -5.00 -8.51 -19.90
C GLY A 41 -5.32 -9.10 -18.53
N PHE A 42 -4.34 -9.10 -17.63
CA PHE A 42 -4.44 -9.69 -16.29
C PHE A 42 -4.11 -8.65 -15.23
N VAL A 43 -4.83 -8.73 -14.11
CA VAL A 43 -4.64 -7.85 -12.94
C VAL A 43 -4.42 -8.71 -11.71
N HIS A 44 -3.36 -8.43 -10.96
CA HIS A 44 -3.06 -9.10 -9.70
C HIS A 44 -3.18 -8.08 -8.56
N LEU A 45 -4.31 -8.13 -7.87
CA LEU A 45 -4.66 -7.11 -6.89
C LEU A 45 -3.80 -7.20 -5.62
N TYR A 46 -3.31 -6.09 -5.09
CA TYR A 46 -2.57 -6.03 -3.81
C TYR A 46 -3.48 -5.98 -2.58
N ALA A 47 -4.81 -5.95 -2.77
CA ALA A 47 -5.76 -5.80 -1.67
C ALA A 47 -5.59 -6.90 -0.61
N GLY A 48 -5.38 -6.48 0.65
CA GLY A 48 -5.11 -7.37 1.80
C GLY A 48 -3.63 -7.48 2.17
N GLU A 49 -2.72 -7.00 1.32
CA GLU A 49 -1.26 -7.02 1.56
C GLU A 49 -0.70 -5.62 1.89
N GLU A 50 -1.54 -4.61 2.11
CA GLU A 50 -1.12 -3.21 2.21
C GLU A 50 -0.09 -2.94 3.31
N ALA A 51 -0.18 -3.68 4.42
CA ALA A 51 0.78 -3.58 5.52
C ALA A 51 2.19 -4.00 5.10
N SER A 52 2.34 -4.90 4.11
CA SER A 52 3.62 -5.34 3.59
C SER A 52 4.35 -4.18 2.89
N ALA A 53 3.68 -3.54 1.91
CA ALA A 53 4.23 -2.38 1.21
C ALA A 53 4.37 -1.16 2.14
N ALA A 54 3.29 -0.73 2.80
CA ALA A 54 3.34 0.46 3.64
C ALA A 54 4.33 0.32 4.81
N GLY A 55 4.45 -0.88 5.39
CA GLY A 55 5.35 -1.18 6.49
C GLY A 55 6.83 -1.19 6.09
N ILE A 56 7.19 -1.77 4.95
CA ILE A 56 8.60 -1.74 4.51
C ILE A 56 9.00 -0.35 4.03
N MET A 57 8.13 0.32 3.27
CA MET A 57 8.47 1.58 2.60
C MET A 57 8.73 2.73 3.57
N ILE A 58 8.16 2.72 4.78
CA ILE A 58 8.44 3.75 5.80
C ILE A 58 9.85 3.67 6.40
N HIS A 59 10.57 2.57 6.15
CA HIS A 59 11.93 2.34 6.64
C HIS A 59 13.00 2.46 5.54
N LEU A 60 12.59 2.66 4.30
CA LEU A 60 13.51 2.83 3.17
C LEU A 60 13.76 4.30 2.87
N HIS A 61 14.92 4.56 2.28
CA HIS A 61 15.33 5.84 1.74
C HIS A 61 15.40 5.78 0.21
N ASP A 62 15.44 6.95 -0.44
CA ASP A 62 15.49 7.05 -1.90
C ASP A 62 16.74 6.39 -2.53
N SER A 63 17.77 6.12 -1.74
CA SER A 63 18.97 5.37 -2.18
C SER A 63 18.81 3.86 -2.15
N ASP A 64 17.77 3.35 -1.47
CA ASP A 64 17.51 1.92 -1.36
C ASP A 64 16.84 1.40 -2.64
N HIS A 65 17.07 0.12 -2.92
CA HIS A 65 16.54 -0.54 -4.10
C HIS A 65 15.50 -1.58 -3.70
N ILE A 66 14.38 -1.60 -4.41
CA ILE A 66 13.31 -2.59 -4.23
C ILE A 66 13.02 -3.31 -5.53
N ALA A 67 12.58 -4.56 -5.43
CA ALA A 67 12.03 -5.31 -6.55
C ALA A 67 10.73 -5.97 -6.10
N SER A 68 9.79 -6.13 -7.03
CA SER A 68 8.53 -6.82 -6.81
C SER A 68 8.28 -7.84 -7.92
N THR A 69 7.24 -8.65 -7.73
CA THR A 69 6.78 -9.61 -8.73
C THR A 69 5.57 -9.04 -9.50
N HIS A 70 4.68 -9.89 -10.00
CA HIS A 70 3.50 -9.49 -10.76
C HIS A 70 2.40 -8.82 -9.91
N ARG A 71 2.57 -8.74 -8.58
CA ARG A 71 1.64 -8.14 -7.61
C ARG A 71 2.32 -6.95 -6.90
N GLY A 72 2.69 -5.94 -7.66
CA GLY A 72 3.52 -4.81 -7.18
C GLY A 72 2.83 -3.45 -7.20
N HIS A 73 1.50 -3.41 -7.14
CA HIS A 73 0.75 -2.15 -7.16
C HIS A 73 0.83 -1.36 -5.84
N GLY A 74 0.99 -2.07 -4.71
CA GLY A 74 1.07 -1.48 -3.37
C GLY A 74 2.40 -0.80 -3.10
#